data_AF-A0A950UPU6-F1
#
_entry.id   AF-A0A950UPU6-F1
#
_cell.length_a   1.000
_cell.length_b   1.000
_cell.length_c   1.000
_cell.angle_alpha   90.00
_cell.angle_beta   90.00
_cell.angle_gamma   90.00
#
_symmetry.space_group_name_H-M   'P 1'
#
loop_
_entity.id
_entity.type
_entity.pdbx_description
1 polymer ?
#
loop_
_entity_poly.entity_id
_entity_poly.type
_entity_poly.pdbx_seq_one_letter_code
_entity_poly.pdbx_strand_id
1 'polypeptide(L)'
;MASSILPACVSREFSCWATRKTSPVTVWLRALARQMHGECGGPGVGAVGMCFTGGFALAMMVDDVLLAPVLSQPSLPFALSKRHKRDLGISDEDLAQVKARCAAEPELRLLGLRFSNDRLSPPERFQHLKEELGDSFVAVEIDSSPGNEWGNRKAAHSVLTEDLKDEPGHPTKDALDQVLALFREKLLTN
;
A
#
# COMPACT_ATOMS: atom_id res chain seq x y z
N MET A 1 -15.69 -17.01 3.73
CA MET A 1 -14.28 -16.55 3.59
C MET A 1 -13.63 -17.12 2.32
N ALA A 2 -13.52 -18.44 2.12
CA ALA A 2 -12.91 -19.03 0.90
C ALA A 2 -13.72 -18.81 -0.40
N SER A 3 -15.04 -18.63 -0.33
CA SER A 3 -15.92 -18.54 -1.50
C SER A 3 -15.81 -17.21 -2.28
N SER A 4 -15.19 -16.18 -1.71
CA SER A 4 -15.11 -14.82 -2.31
C SER A 4 -13.72 -14.49 -2.85
N ILE A 5 -12.68 -15.20 -2.38
CA ILE A 5 -11.29 -15.03 -2.82
C ILE A 5 -11.09 -15.66 -4.21
N LEU A 6 -11.72 -16.81 -4.48
CA LEU A 6 -11.57 -17.52 -5.75
C LEU A 6 -12.12 -16.74 -6.97
N PRO A 7 -13.32 -16.13 -6.97
CA PRO A 7 -13.82 -15.37 -8.13
C PRO A 7 -13.00 -14.09 -8.41
N ALA A 8 -12.57 -13.39 -7.36
CA ALA A 8 -11.71 -12.21 -7.48
C ALA A 8 -10.30 -12.57 -8.00
N CYS A 9 -9.79 -13.77 -7.71
CA CYS A 9 -8.51 -14.24 -8.25
C CYS A 9 -8.55 -14.69 -9.73
N VAL A 10 -9.74 -14.84 -10.32
CA VAL A 10 -9.95 -15.34 -11.69
C VAL A 10 -10.48 -14.23 -12.64
N SER A 11 -10.98 -13.11 -12.12
CA SER A 11 -11.41 -12.01 -12.99
C SER A 11 -10.19 -11.33 -13.65
N ARG A 12 -10.32 -10.94 -14.92
CA ARG A 12 -9.27 -10.23 -15.69
C ARG A 12 -8.92 -8.84 -15.11
N GLU A 13 -9.68 -8.39 -14.11
CA GLU A 13 -9.57 -7.09 -13.46
C GLU A 13 -8.47 -7.04 -12.39
N PHE A 14 -8.05 -8.21 -11.88
CA PHE A 14 -7.01 -8.31 -10.86
C PHE A 14 -5.84 -9.14 -11.36
N SER A 15 -4.67 -8.50 -11.46
CA SER A 15 -3.41 -9.14 -11.87
C SER A 15 -2.82 -9.99 -10.73
N CYS A 16 -3.58 -10.93 -10.17
CA CYS A 16 -3.21 -11.67 -8.95
C CYS A 16 -1.91 -12.49 -9.09
N TRP A 17 -1.63 -12.92 -10.32
CA TRP A 17 -0.50 -13.78 -10.67
C TRP A 17 0.49 -13.11 -11.62
N ALA A 18 0.06 -12.06 -12.33
CA ALA A 18 0.89 -11.41 -13.32
C ALA A 18 1.89 -10.49 -12.61
N THR A 19 3.16 -10.65 -12.98
CA THR A 19 4.25 -9.77 -12.53
C THR A 19 4.33 -8.55 -13.44
N ARG A 20 4.77 -7.41 -12.89
CA ARG A 20 4.95 -6.15 -13.63
C ARG A 20 3.71 -5.71 -14.41
N LYS A 21 2.53 -5.85 -13.79
CA LYS A 21 1.26 -5.56 -14.45
C LYS A 21 0.33 -4.80 -13.53
N THR A 22 0.00 -3.58 -13.92
CA THR A 22 -1.07 -2.81 -13.31
C THR A 22 -2.41 -3.52 -13.49
N SER A 23 -3.17 -3.65 -12.40
CA SER A 23 -4.51 -4.24 -12.44
C SER A 23 -5.49 -3.25 -13.11
N PRO A 24 -6.27 -3.63 -14.13
CA PRO A 24 -7.18 -2.71 -14.83
C PRO A 24 -8.11 -1.90 -13.90
N VAL A 25 -8.49 -2.48 -12.75
CA VAL A 25 -9.28 -1.80 -11.71
C VAL A 25 -8.63 -0.48 -11.25
N THR A 26 -7.30 -0.36 -11.24
CA THR A 26 -6.63 0.86 -10.76
C THR A 26 -6.80 2.02 -11.73
N VAL A 27 -7.03 1.77 -13.02
CA VAL A 27 -7.38 2.82 -13.99
C VAL A 27 -8.77 3.40 -13.68
N TRP A 28 -9.71 2.52 -13.30
CA TRP A 28 -11.03 2.97 -12.84
C TRP A 28 -10.94 3.72 -11.50
N LEU A 29 -10.15 3.24 -10.54
CA LEU A 29 -9.94 3.91 -9.26
C LEU A 29 -9.29 5.30 -9.43
N ARG A 30 -8.33 5.43 -10.36
CA ARG A 30 -7.76 6.70 -10.79
C ARG A 30 -8.82 7.67 -11.31
N ALA A 31 -9.70 7.19 -12.21
CA ALA A 31 -10.79 8.00 -12.73
C ALA A 31 -11.80 8.41 -11.64
N LEU A 32 -12.14 7.49 -10.74
CA LEU A 32 -12.99 7.78 -9.59
C LEU A 32 -12.35 8.83 -8.68
N ALA A 33 -11.05 8.73 -8.39
CA ALA A 33 -10.34 9.71 -7.57
C ALA A 33 -10.40 11.12 -8.19
N ARG A 34 -10.18 11.25 -9.50
CA ARG A 34 -10.32 12.55 -10.20
C ARG A 34 -11.74 13.10 -10.11
N GLN A 35 -12.75 12.25 -10.32
CA GLN A 35 -14.15 12.66 -10.21
C GLN A 35 -14.49 13.14 -8.80
N MET A 36 -14.16 12.34 -7.78
CA MET A 36 -14.43 12.68 -6.38
C MET A 36 -13.67 13.93 -5.93
N HIS A 37 -12.45 14.14 -6.41
CA HIS A 37 -11.73 15.39 -6.16
C HIS A 37 -12.45 16.61 -6.77
N GLY A 38 -12.97 16.47 -8.00
CA GLY A 38 -13.76 17.54 -8.63
C GLY A 38 -15.07 17.85 -7.90
N GLU A 39 -15.73 16.83 -7.33
CA GLU A 39 -16.99 16.98 -6.59
C GLU A 39 -16.79 17.49 -5.16
N CYS A 40 -15.81 16.96 -4.43
CA CYS A 40 -15.55 17.29 -3.03
C CYS A 40 -14.63 18.50 -2.85
N GLY A 41 -13.81 18.84 -3.85
CA GLY A 41 -12.75 19.84 -3.73
C GLY A 41 -11.60 19.40 -2.82
N GLY A 42 -11.01 20.37 -2.11
CA GLY A 42 -9.84 20.15 -1.25
C GLY A 42 -8.53 20.11 -2.03
N PRO A 43 -7.42 19.71 -1.39
CA PRO A 43 -6.09 19.68 -2.01
C PRO A 43 -5.89 18.45 -2.90
N GLY A 44 -6.58 17.34 -2.64
CA GLY A 44 -6.43 16.08 -3.36
C GLY A 44 -7.12 14.91 -2.68
N VAL A 45 -6.68 13.70 -3.00
CA VAL A 45 -7.24 12.41 -2.56
C VAL A 45 -6.18 11.62 -1.78
N GLY A 46 -6.61 11.00 -0.68
CA GLY A 46 -5.86 9.93 -0.01
C GLY A 46 -6.44 8.57 -0.34
N ALA A 47 -5.60 7.54 -0.36
CA ALA A 47 -6.06 6.17 -0.60
C ALA A 47 -5.32 5.18 0.30
N VAL A 48 -6.07 4.30 0.95
CA VAL A 48 -5.54 3.14 1.69
C VAL A 48 -5.87 1.88 0.92
N GLY A 49 -4.85 1.24 0.35
CA GLY A 49 -4.96 -0.13 -0.13
C GLY A 49 -4.72 -1.09 1.03
N MET A 50 -5.48 -2.19 1.10
CA MET A 50 -5.32 -3.22 2.14
C MET A 50 -5.25 -4.62 1.52
N CYS A 51 -4.24 -5.40 1.90
CA CYS A 51 -4.06 -6.80 1.53
C CYS A 51 -4.02 -6.95 0.02
N PHE A 52 -5.07 -7.55 -0.52
CA PHE A 52 -5.25 -7.79 -1.94
C PHE A 52 -5.18 -6.48 -2.75
N THR A 53 -5.71 -5.39 -2.20
CA THR A 53 -5.67 -4.07 -2.81
C THR A 53 -4.51 -3.21 -2.33
N GLY A 54 -3.63 -3.74 -1.47
CA GLY A 54 -2.54 -2.98 -0.85
C GLY A 54 -1.63 -2.29 -1.86
N GLY A 55 -1.33 -2.95 -2.99
CA GLY A 55 -0.52 -2.36 -4.06
C GLY A 55 -1.26 -1.36 -4.97
N PHE A 56 -2.59 -1.22 -4.83
CA PHE A 56 -3.36 -0.37 -5.75
C PHE A 56 -3.12 1.11 -5.50
N ALA A 57 -2.88 1.52 -4.25
CA ALA A 57 -2.52 2.90 -3.94
C ALA A 57 -1.25 3.34 -4.67
N LEU A 58 -0.25 2.46 -4.83
CA LEU A 58 0.94 2.71 -5.65
C LEU A 58 0.56 2.96 -7.11
N ALA A 59 -0.27 2.09 -7.68
CA ALA A 59 -0.74 2.27 -9.05
C ALA A 59 -1.57 3.55 -9.22
N MET A 60 -2.32 3.99 -8.20
CA MET A 60 -3.09 5.22 -8.28
C MET A 60 -2.20 6.48 -8.26
N MET A 61 -0.94 6.40 -7.80
CA MET A 61 0.00 7.54 -7.76
C MET A 61 0.34 8.12 -9.14
N VAL A 62 -0.01 7.43 -10.23
CA VAL A 62 0.10 7.95 -11.60
C VAL A 62 -0.71 9.23 -11.80
N ASP A 63 -1.81 9.40 -11.06
CA ASP A 63 -2.59 10.63 -11.09
C ASP A 63 -2.19 11.61 -9.98
N ASP A 64 -1.95 12.86 -10.36
CA ASP A 64 -1.51 13.94 -9.47
C ASP A 64 -2.50 14.24 -8.34
N VAL A 65 -3.79 13.91 -8.55
CA VAL A 65 -4.82 14.07 -7.51
C VAL A 65 -4.57 13.17 -6.29
N LEU A 66 -3.79 12.09 -6.41
CA LEU A 66 -3.47 11.25 -5.26
C LEU A 66 -2.28 11.83 -4.50
N LEU A 67 -2.52 12.31 -3.28
CA LEU A 67 -1.52 12.98 -2.44
C LEU A 67 -1.05 12.14 -1.25
N ALA A 68 -1.90 11.22 -0.79
CA ALA A 68 -1.63 10.41 0.40
C ALA A 68 -1.87 8.90 0.16
N PRO A 69 -0.98 8.23 -0.59
CA PRO A 69 -1.03 6.77 -0.81
C PRO A 69 -0.53 5.97 0.40
N VAL A 70 -1.32 4.98 0.84
CA VAL A 70 -0.97 4.03 1.90
C VAL A 70 -1.12 2.60 1.39
N LEU A 71 -0.01 1.87 1.39
CA LEU A 71 0.09 0.46 1.07
C LEU A 71 0.08 -0.34 2.38
N SER A 72 -1.11 -0.65 2.89
CA SER A 72 -1.23 -1.54 4.05
C SER A 72 -1.06 -2.97 3.56
N GLN A 73 0.04 -3.62 3.98
CA GLN A 73 0.35 -5.05 3.81
C GLN A 73 0.06 -5.60 2.40
N PRO A 74 0.60 -4.96 1.34
CA PRO A 74 0.34 -5.35 -0.05
C PRO A 74 0.65 -6.82 -0.26
N SER A 75 -0.34 -7.62 -0.67
CA SER A 75 -0.21 -9.08 -0.78
C SER A 75 -0.05 -9.59 -2.22
N LEU A 76 -0.30 -8.74 -3.21
CA LEU A 76 -0.21 -9.08 -4.63
C LEU A 76 1.05 -8.53 -5.31
N PRO A 77 1.55 -9.23 -6.34
CA PRO A 77 1.17 -10.60 -6.72
C PRO A 77 1.57 -11.61 -5.63
N PHE A 78 0.91 -12.76 -5.57
CA PHE A 78 1.17 -13.74 -4.52
C PHE A 78 2.64 -14.20 -4.51
N ALA A 79 3.26 -14.21 -3.33
CA ALA A 79 4.69 -14.40 -3.09
C ALA A 79 5.21 -15.85 -3.31
N LEU A 80 4.90 -16.45 -4.46
CA LEU A 80 5.16 -17.87 -4.76
C LEU A 80 6.57 -18.16 -5.28
N SER A 81 7.31 -17.13 -5.71
CA SER A 81 8.70 -17.26 -6.14
C SER A 81 9.51 -16.03 -5.73
N LYS A 82 10.84 -16.10 -5.82
CA LYS A 82 11.73 -14.95 -5.55
C LYS A 82 11.35 -13.72 -6.38
N ARG A 83 10.91 -13.93 -7.63
CA ARG A 83 10.44 -12.85 -8.51
C ARG A 83 9.15 -12.23 -7.97
N HIS A 84 8.15 -13.04 -7.64
CA HIS A 84 6.87 -12.53 -7.12
C HIS A 84 7.02 -11.81 -5.77
N LYS A 85 7.94 -12.28 -4.92
CA LYS A 85 8.24 -11.64 -3.63
C LYS A 85 8.76 -10.21 -3.76
N ARG A 86 9.46 -9.89 -4.84
CA ARG A 86 9.95 -8.54 -5.11
C ARG A 86 8.99 -7.71 -5.96
N ASP A 87 8.04 -8.34 -6.64
CA ASP A 87 7.15 -7.64 -7.55
C ASP A 87 6.22 -6.66 -6.81
N LEU A 88 6.04 -5.47 -7.41
CA LEU A 88 5.29 -4.34 -6.84
C LEU A 88 3.82 -4.31 -7.28
N GLY A 89 3.39 -5.20 -8.19
CA GLY A 89 2.01 -5.27 -8.67
C GLY A 89 1.59 -4.11 -9.58
N ILE A 90 2.56 -3.43 -10.20
CA ILE A 90 2.41 -2.28 -11.10
C ILE A 90 3.24 -2.51 -12.38
N SER A 91 2.82 -1.95 -13.51
CA SER A 91 3.60 -2.04 -14.75
C SER A 91 4.88 -1.23 -14.69
N ASP A 92 5.88 -1.62 -15.50
CA ASP A 92 7.14 -0.87 -15.60
C ASP A 92 6.90 0.58 -16.09
N GLU A 93 5.89 0.80 -16.95
CA GLU A 93 5.47 2.11 -17.43
C GLU A 93 4.88 2.98 -16.31
N ASP A 94 3.90 2.46 -15.57
CA ASP A 94 3.29 3.19 -14.46
C ASP A 94 4.31 3.44 -13.35
N LEU A 95 5.19 2.46 -13.05
CA LEU A 95 6.26 2.64 -12.06
C LEU A 95 7.22 3.77 -12.48
N ALA A 96 7.57 3.86 -13.76
CA ALA A 96 8.40 4.95 -14.26
C ALA A 96 7.75 6.32 -14.05
N GLN A 97 6.42 6.42 -14.25
CA GLN A 97 5.66 7.64 -13.98
C GLN A 97 5.65 7.99 -12.49
N VAL A 98 5.40 7.00 -11.61
CA VAL A 98 5.45 7.19 -10.16
C VAL A 98 6.83 7.67 -9.72
N LYS A 99 7.91 7.08 -10.24
CA LYS A 99 9.28 7.51 -9.94
C LYS A 99 9.57 8.94 -10.40
N ALA A 100 9.15 9.30 -11.60
CA ALA A 100 9.31 10.65 -12.12
C ALA A 100 8.57 11.67 -11.24
N ARG A 101 7.36 11.33 -10.80
CA ARG A 101 6.56 12.16 -9.90
C ARG A 101 7.22 12.32 -8.53
N CYS A 102 7.65 11.24 -7.90
CA CYS A 102 8.41 11.27 -6.63
C CYS A 102 9.68 12.15 -6.73
N ALA A 103 10.35 12.15 -7.89
CA ALA A 103 11.52 13.01 -8.12
C ALA A 103 11.15 14.49 -8.31
N ALA A 104 9.99 14.78 -8.91
CA ALA A 104 9.50 16.13 -9.17
C ALA A 104 8.81 16.78 -7.96
N GLU A 105 8.25 15.97 -7.05
CA GLU A 105 7.53 16.40 -5.86
C GLU A 105 8.25 15.93 -4.59
N PRO A 106 9.26 16.66 -4.08
CA PRO A 106 10.06 16.25 -2.92
C PRO A 106 9.27 16.06 -1.63
N GLU A 107 8.03 16.53 -1.56
CA GLU A 107 7.13 16.38 -0.41
C GLU A 107 6.14 15.21 -0.54
N LEU A 108 6.09 14.55 -1.72
CA LEU A 108 5.25 13.38 -1.94
C LEU A 108 5.81 12.20 -1.17
N ARG A 109 4.98 11.60 -0.32
CA ARG A 109 5.34 10.44 0.49
C ARG A 109 4.27 9.37 0.36
N LEU A 110 4.72 8.13 0.29
CA LEU A 110 3.86 6.95 0.40
C LEU A 110 4.26 6.14 1.64
N LEU A 111 3.26 5.68 2.38
CA LEU A 111 3.48 4.80 3.54
C LEU A 111 3.28 3.35 3.13
N GLY A 112 4.22 2.48 3.50
CA GLY A 112 4.05 1.04 3.45
C GLY A 112 4.00 0.47 4.86
N LEU A 113 2.96 -0.31 5.19
CA LEU A 113 2.81 -0.92 6.51
C LEU A 113 2.92 -2.45 6.39
N ARG A 114 3.71 -3.11 7.23
CA ARG A 114 3.74 -4.58 7.31
C ARG A 114 4.13 -5.08 8.69
N PHE A 115 3.81 -6.35 8.96
CA PHE A 115 4.45 -7.10 10.03
C PHE A 115 5.73 -7.80 9.53
N SER A 116 6.77 -7.90 10.37
CA SER A 116 8.10 -8.41 9.99
C SER A 116 8.05 -9.85 9.46
N ASN A 117 7.22 -10.72 10.05
CA ASN A 117 7.05 -12.13 9.66
C ASN A 117 5.85 -12.41 8.74
N ASP A 118 5.16 -11.38 8.25
CA ASP A 118 4.08 -11.53 7.28
C ASP A 118 4.58 -12.16 5.97
N ARG A 119 4.02 -13.32 5.63
CA ARG A 119 4.38 -14.08 4.41
C ARG A 119 3.63 -13.60 3.16
N LEU A 120 2.49 -12.94 3.33
CA LEU A 120 1.69 -12.41 2.23
C LEU A 120 2.28 -11.08 1.74
N SER A 121 2.79 -10.26 2.66
CA SER A 121 3.55 -9.04 2.38
C SER A 121 5.05 -9.24 2.73
N PRO A 122 5.82 -9.90 1.84
CA PRO A 122 7.22 -10.24 2.09
C PRO A 122 8.12 -8.99 2.20
N PRO A 123 9.21 -9.05 3.01
CA PRO A 123 10.15 -7.94 3.16
C PRO A 123 10.80 -7.55 1.83
N GLU A 124 11.02 -8.50 0.93
CA GLU A 124 11.66 -8.27 -0.36
C GLU A 124 10.88 -7.28 -1.24
N ARG A 125 9.55 -7.18 -1.08
CA ARG A 125 8.69 -6.20 -1.77
C ARG A 125 8.95 -4.78 -1.24
N PHE A 126 9.08 -4.64 0.07
CA PHE A 126 9.36 -3.36 0.72
C PHE A 126 10.77 -2.89 0.43
N GLN A 127 11.73 -3.82 0.38
CA GLN A 127 13.08 -3.52 -0.07
C GLN A 127 13.07 -2.98 -1.50
N HIS A 128 12.33 -3.60 -2.41
CA HIS A 128 12.23 -3.14 -3.80
C HIS A 128 11.51 -1.79 -3.92
N LEU A 129 10.47 -1.52 -3.11
CA LEU A 129 9.86 -0.18 -3.04
C LEU A 129 10.88 0.89 -2.64
N LYS A 130 11.73 0.58 -1.65
CA LYS A 130 12.77 1.49 -1.18
C LYS A 130 13.87 1.70 -2.22
N GLU A 131 14.26 0.65 -2.94
CA GLU A 131 15.21 0.73 -4.06
C GLU A 131 14.68 1.62 -5.20
N GLU A 132 13.39 1.52 -5.53
CA GLU A 132 12.77 2.25 -6.65
C GLU A 132 12.40 3.70 -6.31
N LEU A 133 11.98 3.97 -5.07
CA LEU A 133 11.36 5.25 -4.67
C LEU A 133 12.18 6.06 -3.65
N GLY A 134 13.25 5.48 -3.09
CA GLY A 134 14.12 6.16 -2.13
C GLY A 134 13.35 6.75 -0.95
N ASP A 135 13.63 8.03 -0.64
CA ASP A 135 13.06 8.75 0.50
C ASP A 135 11.56 9.06 0.34
N SER A 136 10.99 8.88 -0.86
CA SER A 136 9.54 9.00 -1.06
C SER A 136 8.78 7.85 -0.41
N PHE A 137 9.41 6.70 -0.19
CA PHE A 137 8.80 5.54 0.45
C PHE A 137 9.20 5.43 1.94
N VAL A 138 8.19 5.50 2.81
CA VAL A 138 8.35 5.33 4.25
C VAL A 138 7.82 3.96 4.64
N ALA A 139 8.72 3.06 5.02
CA ALA A 139 8.39 1.73 5.48
C ALA A 139 8.16 1.70 7.01
N VAL A 140 6.97 1.29 7.42
CA VAL A 140 6.61 0.99 8.80
C VAL A 140 6.54 -0.53 8.96
N GLU A 141 7.55 -1.09 9.62
CA GLU A 141 7.64 -2.53 9.88
C GLU A 141 7.43 -2.80 11.38
N ILE A 142 6.40 -3.59 11.68
CA ILE A 142 5.99 -3.93 13.04
C ILE A 142 6.49 -5.34 13.37
N ASP A 143 7.18 -5.51 14.49
CA ASP A 143 7.73 -6.81 14.83
C ASP A 143 6.63 -7.84 15.14
N SER A 144 6.69 -8.98 14.44
CA SER A 144 5.90 -10.18 14.70
C SER A 144 6.76 -11.44 14.88
N SER A 145 8.03 -11.25 15.24
CA SER A 145 8.94 -12.34 15.56
C SER A 145 8.44 -13.18 16.75
N PRO A 146 8.78 -14.49 16.84
CA PRO A 146 8.41 -15.30 17.99
C PRO A 146 8.93 -14.69 19.30
N GLY A 147 8.03 -14.37 20.23
CA GLY A 147 8.39 -13.75 21.50
C GLY A 147 8.58 -12.23 21.45
N ASN A 148 8.16 -11.55 20.37
CA ASN A 148 8.16 -10.08 20.31
C ASN A 148 7.46 -9.45 21.51
N GLU A 149 7.93 -8.27 21.91
CA GLU A 149 7.50 -7.51 23.09
C GLU A 149 5.98 -7.32 23.18
N TRP A 150 5.33 -7.12 22.02
CA TRP A 150 3.92 -6.74 21.93
C TRP A 150 2.98 -7.93 21.74
N GLY A 151 3.50 -9.15 21.76
CA GLY A 151 2.72 -10.38 21.60
C GLY A 151 2.00 -10.46 20.24
N ASN A 152 2.51 -9.79 19.21
CA ASN A 152 1.96 -9.87 17.86
C ASN A 152 2.08 -11.30 17.34
N ARG A 153 1.02 -11.81 16.69
CA ARG A 153 1.04 -13.17 16.12
C ARG A 153 2.08 -13.24 15.01
N LYS A 154 2.81 -14.35 14.91
CA LYS A 154 3.77 -14.58 13.80
C LYS A 154 3.14 -14.45 12.41
N ALA A 155 1.86 -14.79 12.30
CA ALA A 155 1.07 -14.68 11.07
C ALA A 155 0.14 -13.45 11.08
N ALA A 156 0.44 -12.43 11.90
CA ALA A 156 -0.23 -11.14 11.82
C ALA A 156 -0.03 -10.55 10.43
N HIS A 157 -1.08 -9.93 9.92
CA HIS A 157 -1.15 -9.39 8.57
C HIS A 157 -1.81 -8.02 8.62
N SER A 158 -3.04 -7.94 9.15
CA SER A 158 -3.96 -6.82 8.99
C SER A 158 -3.68 -5.63 9.92
N VAL A 159 -2.59 -4.89 9.66
CA VAL A 159 -2.07 -3.80 10.51
C VAL A 159 -3.13 -2.80 10.99
N LEU A 160 -4.03 -2.36 10.10
CA LEU A 160 -5.02 -1.32 10.38
C LEU A 160 -6.40 -1.86 10.77
N THR A 161 -6.57 -3.18 10.85
CA THR A 161 -7.87 -3.81 11.13
C THR A 161 -7.72 -4.95 12.13
N GLU A 162 -7.73 -6.22 11.70
CA GLU A 162 -7.82 -7.37 12.61
C GLU A 162 -6.65 -7.49 13.60
N ASP A 163 -5.46 -7.00 13.22
CA ASP A 163 -4.27 -7.03 14.07
C ASP A 163 -3.97 -5.67 14.74
N LEU A 164 -4.86 -4.68 14.58
CA LEU A 164 -4.77 -3.41 15.27
C LEU A 164 -5.07 -3.61 16.77
N LYS A 165 -4.20 -3.06 17.61
CA LYS A 165 -4.42 -2.90 19.04
C LYS A 165 -4.39 -1.40 19.31
N ASP A 166 -5.57 -0.84 19.57
CA ASP A 166 -5.78 0.60 19.75
C ASP A 166 -5.48 1.00 21.20
N GLU A 167 -4.20 0.91 21.56
CA GLU A 167 -3.68 1.22 22.89
C GLU A 167 -2.47 2.16 22.77
N PRO A 168 -2.35 3.20 23.62
CA PRO A 168 -1.21 4.11 23.59
C PRO A 168 0.12 3.38 23.71
N GLY A 169 1.06 3.67 22.79
CA GLY A 169 2.39 3.06 22.74
C GLY A 169 2.44 1.72 22.01
N HIS A 170 1.31 1.14 21.60
CA HIS A 170 1.32 -0.08 20.80
C HIS A 170 1.74 0.23 19.35
N PRO A 171 2.68 -0.53 18.74
CA PRO A 171 3.22 -0.19 17.42
C PRO A 171 2.20 -0.20 16.28
N THR A 172 1.10 -0.95 16.40
CA THR A 172 0.00 -0.91 15.41
C THR A 172 -0.84 0.36 15.55
N LYS A 173 -0.99 0.91 16.76
CA LYS A 173 -1.61 2.22 16.99
C LYS A 173 -0.73 3.34 16.45
N ASP A 174 0.58 3.28 16.68
CA ASP A 174 1.53 4.24 16.13
C ASP A 174 1.55 4.24 14.59
N ALA A 175 1.40 3.05 13.97
CA ALA A 175 1.26 2.93 12.52
C ALA A 175 -0.04 3.56 12.00
N LEU A 176 -1.17 3.38 12.70
CA LEU A 176 -2.43 4.06 12.39
C LEU A 176 -2.27 5.59 12.51
N ASP A 177 -1.61 6.05 13.57
CA ASP A 177 -1.41 7.48 13.80
C ASP A 177 -0.53 8.12 12.72
N GLN A 178 0.47 7.42 12.20
CA GLN A 178 1.25 7.87 11.03
C GLN A 178 0.38 8.01 9.78
N VAL A 179 -0.55 7.08 9.53
CA VAL A 179 -1.49 7.18 8.40
C VAL A 179 -2.41 8.39 8.57
N LEU A 180 -2.99 8.57 9.76
CA LEU A 180 -3.87 9.71 10.03
C LEU A 180 -3.11 11.04 9.98
N ALA A 181 -1.85 11.07 10.42
CA ALA A 181 -0.99 12.24 10.33
C ALA A 181 -0.72 12.62 8.87
N LEU A 182 -0.33 11.66 8.02
CA LEU A 182 -0.17 11.90 6.57
C LEU A 182 -1.45 12.45 5.96
N PHE A 183 -2.61 11.88 6.30
CA PHE A 183 -3.89 12.33 5.73
C PHE A 183 -4.26 13.73 6.19
N ARG A 184 -4.03 14.06 7.47
CA ARG A 184 -4.24 15.43 7.95
C ARG A 184 -3.32 16.41 7.25
N GLU A 185 -2.03 16.09 7.12
CA GLU A 185 -1.04 16.95 6.49
C GLU A 185 -1.36 17.21 5.01
N LYS A 186 -1.75 16.18 4.26
CA LYS A 186 -1.92 16.28 2.80
C LYS A 186 -3.33 16.67 2.37
N LEU A 187 -4.36 16.40 3.19
CA LEU A 187 -5.76 16.46 2.75
C LEU A 187 -6.60 17.53 3.47
N LEU A 188 -6.12 18.09 4.58
CA LEU A 188 -6.79 19.22 5.22
C LEU A 188 -6.15 20.53 4.71
N THR A 189 -7.00 21.44 4.26
CA THR A 189 -6.60 22.84 4.05
C THR A 189 -6.48 23.51 5.41
N ASN A 190 -5.31 24.06 5.73
CA ASN A 190 -5.13 24.96 6.87
C ASN A 190 -5.97 26.24 6.72
#